data_AF-A0A523CID4-F1
#
_entry.id   AF-A0A523CID4-F1
#
_cell.length_a   1.000
_cell.length_b   1.000
_cell.length_c   1.000
_cell.angle_alpha   90.00
_cell.angle_beta   90.00
_cell.angle_gamma   90.00
#
_symmetry.space_group_name_H-M   'P 1'
#
loop_
_entity.id
_entity.type
_entity.pdbx_description
1 polymer ?
#
loop_
_entity_poly.entity_id
_entity_poly.type
_entity_poly.pdbx_seq_one_letter_code
_entity_poly.pdbx_strand_id
1 'polypeptide(L)'
;MSENNRQPIDLATLYEITRALASSDDLRKCLEESLTVLAARTSLGNGAVTIANPLTGQIETEVAPSMTAEARKRGIYKFGEGITGRVVASGAPIVVPQISQEPLFLNKTRARGEKNQEALSFLCVPIKHGASTIGALSVDRSYHEGLDFEKDLQFLTVLSGLIAQTVVRIQAVNQERERLVQENTQLRRELSEKYRVASIVSNSNRMQEVFEMIHRVADSNATILLRGESGTGKTMVAKAVHHNSKRAKAPFVVVNCSALPETLLESELFGHEKGAFTGAQAAKKGRFELAEGGTLFLDEIGELSQSVQVKLLNVVQDREFQRLGGIAPIKCNVRLITATNKDLEKAVEDGSFREDLYYRLNVFPIYLPPLRERRTDIMLLADFFLQKYNEENNKQIRRISTPAIDLLVQYHWPGNVRELQNCIERAVLICDEDSIKSYHLPPSLQTSDSVSEHANPVSFAAAVDNFERELIIDSLKKCQGNQTKAAQLLDTSLRIINYKIAKLNINPRQFKLNKP
;
A
#
# COMPACT_ATOMS: atom_id res chain seq x y z
N MET A 1 1.55 60.67 20.17
CA MET A 1 1.14 59.99 18.91
C MET A 1 1.87 58.66 18.87
N SER A 2 1.29 57.51 19.19
CA SER A 2 -0.10 57.07 19.04
C SER A 2 -0.51 56.24 20.26
N GLU A 3 -1.46 56.75 21.05
CA GLU A 3 -2.15 55.96 22.06
C GLU A 3 -2.97 54.88 21.36
N ASN A 4 -2.71 53.65 21.75
CA ASN A 4 -3.23 52.44 21.13
C ASN A 4 -4.74 52.34 21.46
N ASN A 5 -5.58 52.82 20.55
CA ASN A 5 -7.04 52.84 20.65
C ASN A 5 -7.58 51.40 20.53
N ARG A 6 -7.37 50.58 21.57
CA ARG A 6 -7.96 49.24 21.70
C ARG A 6 -9.40 49.38 22.16
N GLN A 7 -10.33 49.04 21.28
CA GLN A 7 -11.77 49.12 21.53
C GLN A 7 -12.23 48.13 22.63
N PRO A 8 -13.33 48.42 23.34
CA PRO A 8 -13.97 47.44 24.21
C PRO A 8 -14.33 46.19 23.41
N ILE A 9 -14.32 45.04 24.07
CA ILE A 9 -14.71 43.75 23.50
C ILE A 9 -16.05 43.89 22.78
N ASP A 10 -16.06 43.72 21.46
CA ASP A 10 -17.25 43.87 20.61
C ASP A 10 -17.53 42.56 19.83
N LEU A 11 -18.80 42.36 19.45
CA LEU A 11 -19.32 41.20 18.73
C LEU A 11 -18.54 40.89 17.45
N ALA A 12 -17.97 41.91 16.80
CA ALA A 12 -17.12 41.74 15.62
C ALA A 12 -15.86 40.89 15.91
N THR A 13 -15.27 41.02 17.10
CA THR A 13 -14.11 40.21 17.50
C THR A 13 -14.51 38.77 17.77
N LEU A 14 -15.66 38.55 18.43
CA LEU A 14 -16.19 37.21 18.66
C LEU A 14 -16.51 36.49 17.33
N TYR A 15 -17.07 37.22 16.36
CA TYR A 15 -17.36 36.69 15.04
C TYR A 15 -16.10 36.21 14.30
N GLU A 16 -15.03 37.01 14.27
CA GLU A 16 -13.78 36.59 13.61
C GLU A 16 -13.10 35.42 14.32
N ILE A 17 -13.15 35.37 15.65
CA ILE A 17 -12.64 34.21 16.39
C ILE A 17 -13.47 32.96 16.07
N THR A 18 -14.81 33.10 15.98
CA THR A 18 -15.68 31.99 15.58
C THR A 18 -15.34 31.49 14.18
N ARG A 19 -15.04 32.41 13.24
CA ARG A 19 -14.60 32.08 11.89
C ARG A 19 -13.24 31.37 11.87
N ALA A 20 -12.29 31.81 12.69
CA ALA A 20 -11.00 31.15 12.86
C ALA A 20 -11.13 29.73 13.44
N LEU A 21 -12.03 29.53 14.41
CA LEU A 21 -12.32 28.20 14.98
C LEU A 21 -13.02 27.25 13.97
N ALA A 22 -13.55 27.78 12.87
CA ALA A 22 -14.21 27.02 11.82
C ALA A 22 -13.35 26.86 10.54
N SER A 23 -12.13 27.38 10.50
CA SER A 23 -11.31 27.51 9.28
C SER A 23 -10.59 26.22 8.86
N SER A 24 -10.41 25.26 9.77
CA SER A 24 -9.57 24.08 9.57
C SER A 24 -10.01 22.90 10.43
N ASP A 25 -9.59 21.69 10.03
CA ASP A 25 -9.69 20.47 10.83
C ASP A 25 -8.49 20.29 11.78
N ASP A 26 -7.48 21.16 11.70
CA ASP A 26 -6.34 21.19 12.61
C ASP A 26 -6.67 22.07 13.83
N LEU A 27 -6.84 21.41 14.99
CA LEU A 27 -7.17 22.07 16.25
C LEU A 27 -6.14 23.14 16.62
N ARG A 28 -4.85 22.83 16.47
CA ARG A 28 -3.77 23.74 16.85
C ARG A 28 -3.81 25.00 16.00
N LYS A 29 -4.02 24.84 14.70
CA LYS A 29 -4.14 25.97 13.76
C LYS A 29 -5.34 26.85 14.11
N CYS A 30 -6.51 26.25 14.37
CA CYS A 30 -7.72 26.97 14.76
C CYS A 30 -7.52 27.81 16.03
N LEU A 31 -6.87 27.23 17.04
CA LEU A 31 -6.60 27.90 18.31
C LEU A 31 -5.52 28.99 18.17
N GLU A 32 -4.48 28.78 17.36
CA GLU A 32 -3.43 29.77 17.09
C GLU A 32 -4.01 31.01 16.39
N GLU A 33 -4.83 30.83 15.36
CA GLU A 33 -5.51 31.92 14.65
C GLU A 33 -6.44 32.69 15.60
N SER A 34 -7.23 31.98 16.41
CA SER A 34 -8.18 32.56 17.36
C SER A 34 -7.50 33.44 18.42
N LEU A 35 -6.41 32.95 19.02
CA LEU A 35 -5.66 33.69 20.02
C LEU A 35 -4.88 34.86 19.42
N THR A 36 -4.49 34.77 18.15
CA THR A 36 -3.89 35.88 17.41
C THR A 36 -4.90 37.01 17.18
N VAL A 37 -6.13 36.67 16.77
CA VAL A 37 -7.22 37.64 16.63
C VAL A 37 -7.55 38.30 17.96
N LEU A 38 -7.61 37.51 19.04
CA LEU A 38 -7.83 38.01 20.40
C LEU A 38 -6.79 39.07 20.80
N ALA A 39 -5.51 38.76 20.62
CA ALA A 39 -4.40 39.64 20.99
C ALA A 39 -4.31 40.90 20.11
N ALA A 40 -4.73 40.81 18.85
CA ALA A 40 -4.69 41.94 17.92
C ALA A 40 -5.83 42.96 18.17
N ARG A 41 -7.01 42.49 18.58
CA ARG A 41 -8.23 43.31 18.65
C ARG A 41 -8.68 43.67 20.05
N THR A 42 -8.06 43.10 21.09
CA THR A 42 -8.39 43.39 22.50
C THR A 42 -7.14 43.76 23.29
N SER A 43 -7.31 44.16 24.54
CA SER A 43 -6.23 44.33 25.51
C SER A 43 -5.80 43.04 26.19
N LEU A 44 -6.39 41.90 25.81
CA LEU A 44 -6.03 40.57 26.32
C LEU A 44 -4.86 40.02 25.50
N GLY A 45 -3.70 39.92 26.13
CA GLY A 45 -2.46 39.43 25.52
C GLY A 45 -2.08 38.04 26.02
N ASN A 46 -1.00 37.47 25.45
CA ASN A 46 -0.38 36.23 25.92
C ASN A 46 -1.37 35.07 26.15
N GLY A 47 -2.33 34.95 25.24
CA GLY A 47 -3.32 33.88 25.28
C GLY A 47 -2.66 32.51 25.20
N ALA A 48 -3.08 31.61 26.08
CA ALA A 48 -2.70 30.21 26.05
C ALA A 48 -3.90 29.31 26.31
N VAL A 49 -4.04 28.28 25.49
CA VAL A 49 -5.01 27.19 25.67
C VAL A 49 -4.26 25.97 26.15
N THR A 50 -4.67 25.44 27.29
CA THR A 50 -4.21 24.16 27.81
C THR A 50 -5.31 23.12 27.71
N ILE A 51 -4.94 21.89 27.35
CA ILE A 51 -5.85 20.76 27.25
C ILE A 51 -5.43 19.70 28.26
N ALA A 52 -6.39 19.18 29.00
CA ALA A 52 -6.18 18.11 29.95
C ALA A 52 -6.19 16.77 29.24
N ASN A 53 -5.17 15.95 29.49
CA ASN A 53 -5.18 14.54 29.15
C ASN A 53 -5.76 13.75 30.33
N PRO A 54 -6.99 13.22 30.20
CA PRO A 54 -7.66 12.53 31.30
C PRO A 54 -6.97 11.21 31.70
N LEU A 55 -6.16 10.62 30.82
CA LEU A 55 -5.45 9.36 31.11
C LEU A 55 -4.18 9.59 31.93
N THR A 56 -3.46 10.67 31.66
CA THR A 56 -2.16 10.94 32.30
C THR A 56 -2.24 11.87 33.50
N GLY A 57 -3.38 12.55 33.69
CA GLY A 57 -3.50 13.56 34.75
C GLY A 57 -2.81 14.88 34.44
N GLN A 58 -2.27 15.04 33.21
CA GLN A 58 -1.46 16.19 32.81
C GLN A 58 -2.28 17.19 32.00
N ILE A 59 -2.00 18.46 32.23
CA ILE A 59 -2.56 19.60 31.52
C ILE A 59 -1.42 20.20 30.70
N GLU A 60 -1.51 20.06 29.39
CA GLU A 60 -0.47 20.45 28.45
C GLU A 60 -0.89 21.71 27.69
N THR A 61 0.09 22.54 27.33
CA THR A 61 -0.16 23.74 26.54
C THR A 61 -0.29 23.37 25.07
N GLU A 62 -1.53 23.31 24.58
CA GLU A 62 -1.85 23.05 23.17
C GLU A 62 -1.37 24.20 22.29
N VAL A 63 -1.69 25.44 22.69
CA VAL A 63 -1.35 26.65 21.94
C VAL A 63 -0.98 27.81 22.86
N ALA A 64 0.08 28.53 22.51
CA ALA A 64 0.43 29.83 23.07
C ALA A 64 1.22 30.66 22.02
N PRO A 65 0.56 31.53 21.23
CA PRO A 65 1.18 32.17 20.06
C PRO A 65 2.37 33.08 20.41
N SER A 66 2.35 33.70 21.59
CA SER A 66 3.43 34.58 22.07
C SER A 66 4.63 33.84 22.67
N MET A 67 4.67 32.50 22.59
CA MET A 67 5.70 31.67 23.22
C MET A 67 6.51 30.84 22.22
N THR A 68 7.81 30.69 22.49
CA THR A 68 8.69 29.76 21.77
C THR A 68 8.32 28.29 22.06
N ALA A 69 8.70 27.38 21.16
CA ALA A 69 8.42 25.96 21.31
C ALA A 69 9.03 25.35 22.60
N GLU A 70 10.22 25.78 23.02
CA GLU A 70 10.82 25.31 24.29
C GLU A 70 10.13 25.88 25.54
N ALA A 71 9.48 27.04 25.43
CA ALA A 71 8.70 27.62 26.52
C ALA A 71 7.36 26.88 26.68
N ARG A 72 6.74 26.43 25.56
CA ARG A 72 5.51 25.61 25.58
C ARG A 72 5.74 24.24 26.24
N LYS A 73 6.86 23.57 25.92
CA LYS A 73 7.24 22.28 26.55
C LYS A 73 7.43 22.35 28.08
N ARG A 74 7.70 23.54 28.64
CA ARG A 74 7.79 23.76 30.09
C ARG A 74 6.44 24.01 30.76
N GLY A 75 5.40 24.30 29.99
CA GLY A 75 4.03 24.57 30.46
C GLY A 75 3.19 23.31 30.66
N ILE A 76 3.71 22.35 31.43
CA ILE A 76 2.98 21.14 31.85
C ILE A 76 2.56 21.30 33.32
N TYR A 77 1.28 21.11 33.58
CA TYR A 77 0.68 21.25 34.91
C TYR A 77 -0.06 19.96 35.30
N LYS A 78 -0.22 19.72 36.59
CA LYS A 78 -1.13 18.70 37.13
C LYS A 78 -2.46 19.33 37.55
N PHE A 79 -3.50 18.53 37.67
CA PHE A 79 -4.75 18.97 38.31
C PHE A 79 -4.47 19.57 39.70
N GLY A 80 -5.02 20.75 39.98
CA GLY A 80 -4.82 21.49 41.23
C GLY A 80 -3.47 22.23 41.35
N GLU A 81 -2.54 22.07 40.40
CA GLU A 81 -1.22 22.70 40.43
C GLU A 81 -1.25 24.13 39.84
N GLY A 82 -0.89 25.13 40.67
CA GLY A 82 -0.93 26.53 40.30
C GLY A 82 -2.33 27.02 39.90
N ILE A 83 -2.42 28.21 39.31
CA ILE A 83 -3.72 28.79 38.91
C ILE A 83 -4.39 27.95 37.82
N THR A 84 -3.67 27.61 36.74
CA THR A 84 -4.22 26.83 35.62
C THR A 84 -4.73 25.46 36.07
N GLY A 85 -3.97 24.73 36.88
CA GLY A 85 -4.39 23.42 37.39
C GLY A 85 -5.61 23.50 38.32
N ARG A 86 -5.72 24.58 39.11
CA ARG A 86 -6.90 24.83 39.95
C ARG A 86 -8.14 25.15 39.15
N VAL A 87 -8.05 25.95 38.09
CA VAL A 87 -9.18 26.24 37.19
C VAL A 87 -9.70 24.95 36.56
N VAL A 88 -8.80 24.08 36.10
CA VAL A 88 -9.22 22.79 35.52
C VAL A 88 -9.87 21.90 36.59
N ALA A 89 -9.33 21.85 37.81
CA ALA A 89 -9.84 21.01 38.89
C ALA A 89 -11.17 21.51 39.49
N SER A 90 -11.32 22.82 39.70
CA SER A 90 -12.53 23.42 40.27
C SER A 90 -13.62 23.63 39.22
N GLY A 91 -13.24 23.77 37.95
CA GLY A 91 -14.14 24.22 36.90
C GLY A 91 -14.64 25.66 37.14
N ALA A 92 -13.93 26.49 37.90
CA ALA A 92 -14.31 27.88 38.14
C ALA A 92 -13.23 28.82 37.59
N PRO A 93 -13.62 29.99 37.04
CA PRO A 93 -12.65 30.99 36.60
C PRO A 93 -11.88 31.55 37.80
N ILE A 94 -10.61 31.88 37.59
CA ILE A 94 -9.75 32.55 38.58
C ILE A 94 -9.17 33.80 37.95
N VAL A 95 -9.27 34.92 38.68
CA VAL A 95 -8.62 36.19 38.36
C VAL A 95 -7.52 36.43 39.37
N VAL A 96 -6.33 36.73 38.86
CA VAL A 96 -5.20 37.21 39.65
C VAL A 96 -5.01 38.69 39.31
N PRO A 97 -5.47 39.62 40.16
CA PRO A 97 -5.41 41.05 39.88
C PRO A 97 -3.99 41.56 39.63
N GLN A 98 -3.01 41.09 40.42
CA GLN A 98 -1.61 41.42 40.22
C GLN A 98 -0.76 40.16 40.36
N ILE A 99 -0.08 39.77 39.28
CA ILE A 99 0.70 38.53 39.21
C ILE A 99 1.80 38.49 40.27
N SER A 100 2.48 39.62 40.52
CA SER A 100 3.56 39.73 41.50
C SER A 100 3.13 39.44 42.94
N GLN A 101 1.83 39.55 43.26
CA GLN A 101 1.29 39.35 44.60
C GLN A 101 0.69 37.96 44.83
N GLU A 102 0.70 37.06 43.82
CA GLU A 102 0.06 35.75 43.90
C GLU A 102 1.09 34.61 44.01
N PRO A 103 1.29 34.02 45.21
CA PRO A 103 2.27 32.96 45.43
C PRO A 103 2.00 31.69 44.62
N LEU A 104 0.74 31.45 44.22
CA LEU A 104 0.35 30.26 43.45
C LEU A 104 0.57 30.43 41.93
N PHE A 105 1.06 31.59 41.49
CA PHE A 105 1.37 31.83 40.09
C PHE A 105 2.77 31.32 39.73
N LEU A 106 2.83 30.11 39.16
CA LEU A 106 4.10 29.39 38.95
C LEU A 106 4.97 29.89 37.79
N ASN A 107 4.43 30.71 36.88
CA ASN A 107 5.09 31.22 35.66
C ASN A 107 6.01 30.20 34.94
N LYS A 108 5.60 28.92 34.87
CA LYS A 108 6.45 27.81 34.37
C LYS A 108 6.94 28.02 32.94
N THR A 109 6.15 28.74 32.16
CA THR A 109 6.43 29.09 30.77
C THR A 109 7.54 30.13 30.62
N ARG A 110 7.85 30.90 31.68
CA ARG A 110 8.77 32.06 31.66
C ARG A 110 8.49 33.05 30.53
N ALA A 111 7.27 33.06 30.00
CA ALA A 111 6.86 33.89 28.86
C ALA A 111 6.82 35.38 29.22
N ARG A 112 6.79 35.68 30.51
CA ARG A 112 6.71 37.02 31.10
C ARG A 112 8.02 37.27 31.84
N GLY A 113 8.92 38.06 31.25
CA GLY A 113 10.21 38.40 31.89
C GLY A 113 10.02 38.97 33.30
N GLU A 114 11.03 38.83 34.16
CA GLU A 114 10.93 39.13 35.61
C GLU A 114 10.47 40.57 35.93
N LYS A 115 10.68 41.53 35.02
CA LYS A 115 10.34 42.96 35.22
C LYS A 115 8.90 43.38 34.86
N ASN A 116 8.07 42.49 34.29
CA ASN A 116 6.70 42.85 33.84
C ASN A 116 5.57 42.29 34.75
N GLN A 117 5.90 41.62 35.86
CA GLN A 117 4.90 40.97 36.71
C GLN A 117 4.09 41.96 37.59
N GLU A 118 4.64 43.14 37.86
CA GLU A 118 3.96 44.19 38.64
C GLU A 118 2.86 44.93 37.85
N ALA A 119 2.87 44.83 36.52
CA ALA A 119 1.96 45.58 35.65
C ALA A 119 0.91 44.70 34.95
N LEU A 120 0.77 43.44 35.36
CA LEU A 120 -0.09 42.46 34.69
C LEU A 120 -1.03 41.75 35.67
N SER A 121 -2.28 41.60 35.22
CA SER A 121 -3.28 40.70 35.76
C SER A 121 -3.32 39.43 34.91
N PHE A 122 -3.69 38.31 35.52
CA PHE A 122 -3.87 37.03 34.82
C PHE A 122 -5.30 36.54 35.00
N LEU A 123 -5.96 36.24 33.88
CA LEU A 123 -7.30 35.67 33.88
C LEU A 123 -7.22 34.26 33.34
N CYS A 124 -7.85 33.31 34.02
CA CYS A 124 -7.90 31.93 33.59
C CYS A 124 -9.32 31.39 33.75
N VAL A 125 -9.89 30.92 32.65
CA VAL A 125 -11.26 30.38 32.59
C VAL A 125 -11.24 28.92 32.17
N PRO A 126 -12.17 28.09 32.69
CA PRO A 126 -12.24 26.69 32.32
C PRO A 126 -12.80 26.53 30.91
N ILE A 127 -12.25 25.57 30.17
CA ILE A 127 -12.82 25.07 28.90
C ILE A 127 -13.66 23.85 29.27
N LYS A 128 -14.99 23.99 29.18
CA LYS A 128 -15.94 22.97 29.65
C LYS A 128 -16.73 22.36 28.50
N HIS A 129 -16.92 21.04 28.57
CA HIS A 129 -17.88 20.33 27.76
C HIS A 129 -18.79 19.50 28.67
N GLY A 130 -20.06 19.91 28.77
CA GLY A 130 -20.99 19.35 29.76
C GLY A 130 -20.50 19.58 31.20
N ALA A 131 -20.45 18.50 31.99
CA ALA A 131 -19.95 18.54 33.37
C ALA A 131 -18.42 18.44 33.48
N SER A 132 -17.72 18.17 32.38
CA SER A 132 -16.27 17.93 32.35
C SER A 132 -15.49 19.17 31.96
N THR A 133 -14.42 19.47 32.70
CA THR A 133 -13.44 20.49 32.32
C THR A 133 -12.32 19.84 31.52
N ILE A 134 -12.23 20.16 30.23
CA ILE A 134 -11.28 19.56 29.28
C ILE A 134 -10.00 20.38 29.13
N GLY A 135 -9.92 21.54 29.77
CA GLY A 135 -8.77 22.43 29.66
C GLY A 135 -9.00 23.79 30.31
N ALA A 136 -8.09 24.73 30.05
CA ALA A 136 -8.23 26.11 30.48
C ALA A 136 -7.75 27.08 29.40
N LEU A 137 -8.43 28.22 29.30
CA LEU A 137 -7.99 29.37 28.52
C LEU A 137 -7.42 30.39 29.50
N SER A 138 -6.23 30.89 29.21
CA SER A 138 -5.57 31.90 30.04
C SER A 138 -5.06 33.06 29.21
N VAL A 139 -5.12 34.27 29.78
CA VAL A 139 -4.69 35.51 29.13
C VAL A 139 -4.10 36.47 30.15
N ASP A 140 -3.32 37.43 29.66
CA ASP A 140 -2.80 38.55 30.43
C ASP A 140 -3.58 39.83 30.13
N ARG A 141 -3.71 40.69 31.14
CA ARG A 141 -4.29 42.03 31.04
C ARG A 141 -3.37 43.04 31.71
N SER A 142 -3.24 44.25 31.17
CA SER A 142 -2.52 45.34 31.86
C SER A 142 -3.27 45.76 33.13
N TYR A 143 -2.57 45.76 34.25
CA TYR A 143 -3.12 46.11 35.56
C TYR A 143 -3.18 47.63 35.78
N HIS A 144 -4.25 48.10 36.41
CA HIS A 144 -4.35 49.40 37.07
C HIS A 144 -5.36 49.32 38.22
N GLU A 145 -5.23 50.20 39.21
CA GLU A 145 -6.10 50.22 40.38
C GLU A 145 -7.55 50.51 39.98
N GLY A 146 -8.50 49.74 40.52
CA GLY A 146 -9.93 49.86 40.20
C GLY A 146 -10.37 49.21 38.87
N LEU A 147 -9.51 48.43 38.21
CA LEU A 147 -9.86 47.69 37.00
C LEU A 147 -10.96 46.65 37.26
N ASP A 148 -12.02 46.69 36.47
CA ASP A 148 -13.10 45.70 36.47
C ASP A 148 -12.82 44.57 35.46
N PHE A 149 -12.96 43.31 35.91
CA PHE A 149 -12.72 42.10 35.13
C PHE A 149 -14.01 41.42 34.65
N GLU A 150 -15.19 41.91 35.03
CA GLU A 150 -16.45 41.22 34.77
C GLU A 150 -16.70 41.00 33.27
N LYS A 151 -16.51 42.05 32.45
CA LYS A 151 -16.67 41.97 30.99
C LYS A 151 -15.64 41.06 30.33
N ASP A 152 -14.39 41.10 30.80
CA ASP A 152 -13.32 40.24 30.29
C ASP A 152 -13.63 38.76 30.62
N LEU A 153 -14.11 38.47 31.84
CA LEU A 153 -14.52 37.13 32.25
C LEU A 153 -15.72 36.62 31.47
N GLN A 154 -16.75 37.44 31.27
CA GLN A 154 -17.92 37.06 30.47
C GLN A 154 -17.52 36.68 29.05
N PHE A 155 -16.68 37.50 28.41
CA PHE A 155 -16.19 37.23 27.06
C PHE A 155 -15.32 35.97 26.98
N LEU A 156 -14.36 35.82 27.91
CA LEU A 156 -13.49 34.64 27.95
C LEU A 156 -14.29 33.36 28.21
N THR A 157 -15.38 33.43 28.98
CA THR A 157 -16.27 32.29 29.22
C THR A 157 -17.03 31.89 27.96
N VAL A 158 -17.52 32.85 27.16
CA VAL A 158 -18.12 32.55 25.85
C VAL A 158 -17.09 31.94 24.92
N LEU A 159 -15.89 32.53 24.85
CA LEU A 159 -14.80 32.04 24.02
C LEU A 159 -14.34 30.63 24.44
N SER A 160 -14.25 30.34 25.74
CA SER A 160 -13.88 29.01 26.22
C SER A 160 -14.93 27.96 25.88
N GLY A 161 -16.22 28.34 25.85
CA GLY A 161 -17.31 27.50 25.35
C GLY A 161 -17.18 27.17 23.86
N LEU A 162 -16.84 28.16 23.02
CA LEU A 162 -16.59 27.94 21.59
C LEU A 162 -15.37 27.05 21.35
N ILE A 163 -14.28 27.30 22.08
CA ILE A 163 -13.08 26.44 22.05
C ILE A 163 -13.44 25.01 22.44
N ALA A 164 -14.26 24.82 23.48
CA ALA A 164 -14.67 23.49 23.90
C ALA A 164 -15.43 22.72 22.81
N GLN A 165 -16.38 23.39 22.13
CA GLN A 165 -17.12 22.79 21.02
C GLN A 165 -16.19 22.39 19.86
N THR A 166 -15.23 23.25 19.50
CA THR A 166 -14.26 22.95 18.44
C THR A 166 -13.35 21.78 18.79
N VAL A 167 -12.83 21.73 20.03
CA VAL A 167 -11.99 20.61 20.51
C VAL A 167 -12.75 19.28 20.39
N VAL A 168 -13.99 19.24 20.90
CA VAL A 168 -14.81 18.01 20.87
C VAL A 168 -15.16 17.59 19.44
N ARG A 169 -15.52 18.55 18.57
CA ARG A 169 -15.83 18.28 17.16
C ARG A 169 -14.64 17.64 16.44
N ILE A 170 -13.45 18.25 16.56
CA ILE A 170 -12.24 17.77 15.87
C ILE A 170 -11.81 16.40 16.42
N GLN A 171 -11.89 16.20 17.74
CA GLN A 171 -11.59 14.90 18.35
C GLN A 171 -12.55 13.80 17.86
N ALA A 172 -13.86 14.08 17.77
CA ALA A 172 -14.84 13.13 17.26
C ALA A 172 -14.58 12.76 15.79
N VAL A 173 -14.26 13.73 14.94
CA VAL A 173 -13.92 13.49 13.53
C VAL A 173 -12.65 12.63 13.41
N ASN A 174 -11.62 12.91 14.20
CA ASN A 174 -10.38 12.13 14.17
C ASN A 174 -10.59 10.69 14.63
N GLN A 175 -11.35 10.48 15.72
CA GLN A 175 -11.68 9.13 16.21
C GLN A 175 -12.48 8.32 15.19
N GLU A 176 -13.48 8.92 14.56
CA GLU A 176 -14.28 8.24 13.54
C GLU A 176 -13.44 7.92 12.30
N ARG A 177 -12.53 8.82 11.90
CA ARG A 177 -11.58 8.57 10.82
C ARG A 177 -10.66 7.39 11.12
N GLU A 178 -10.12 7.30 12.33
CA GLU A 178 -9.29 6.17 12.76
C GLU A 178 -10.07 4.86 12.75
N ARG A 179 -11.30 4.88 13.27
CA ARG A 179 -12.22 3.73 13.25
C ARG A 179 -12.49 3.26 11.83
N LEU A 180 -12.85 4.17 10.91
CA LEU A 180 -13.10 3.86 9.51
C LEU A 180 -11.85 3.29 8.81
N VAL A 181 -10.66 3.80 9.14
CA VAL A 181 -9.39 3.26 8.61
C VAL A 181 -9.15 1.84 9.13
N GLN A 182 -9.37 1.58 10.41
CA GLN A 182 -9.25 0.25 11.00
C GLN A 182 -10.26 -0.74 10.40
N GLU A 183 -11.52 -0.34 10.30
CA GLU A 183 -12.58 -1.15 9.69
C GLU A 183 -12.31 -1.41 8.21
N ASN A 184 -11.86 -0.41 7.44
CA ASN A 184 -11.46 -0.62 6.04
C ASN A 184 -10.28 -1.58 5.93
N THR A 185 -9.29 -1.47 6.82
CA THR A 185 -8.13 -2.37 6.85
C THR A 185 -8.55 -3.80 7.21
N GLN A 186 -9.46 -3.96 8.17
CA GLN A 186 -10.01 -5.25 8.55
C GLN A 186 -10.87 -5.84 7.44
N LEU A 187 -11.77 -5.08 6.81
CA LEU A 187 -12.57 -5.54 5.69
C LEU A 187 -11.70 -5.91 4.49
N ARG A 188 -10.64 -5.14 4.18
CA ARG A 188 -9.65 -5.51 3.16
C ARG A 188 -8.93 -6.81 3.53
N ARG A 189 -8.61 -7.01 4.80
CA ARG A 189 -7.98 -8.24 5.28
C ARG A 189 -8.93 -9.42 5.20
N GLU A 190 -10.19 -9.27 5.63
CA GLU A 190 -11.23 -10.30 5.54
C GLU A 190 -11.57 -10.64 4.09
N LEU A 191 -11.63 -9.65 3.19
CA LEU A 191 -11.68 -9.89 1.75
C LEU A 191 -10.43 -10.68 1.32
N SER A 192 -9.22 -10.23 1.66
CA SER A 192 -7.99 -10.94 1.28
C SER A 192 -7.93 -12.37 1.80
N GLU A 193 -8.50 -12.64 2.99
CA GLU A 193 -8.58 -13.97 3.60
C GLU A 193 -9.69 -14.82 2.98
N LYS A 194 -10.85 -14.24 2.61
CA LYS A 194 -11.90 -14.92 1.82
C LYS A 194 -11.48 -15.20 0.37
N TYR A 195 -10.65 -14.34 -0.20
CA TYR A 195 -10.13 -14.43 -1.56
C TYR A 195 -8.73 -15.07 -1.62
N ARG A 196 -8.28 -15.76 -0.56
CA ARG A 196 -7.11 -16.63 -0.61
C ARG A 196 -7.38 -17.82 -1.52
N VAL A 197 -7.26 -17.56 -2.82
CA VAL A 197 -6.48 -18.45 -3.66
C VAL A 197 -5.08 -18.43 -3.07
N ALA A 198 -4.81 -19.28 -2.08
CA ALA A 198 -3.62 -19.24 -1.21
C ALA A 198 -2.28 -19.30 -1.93
N SER A 199 -2.28 -19.34 -3.27
CA SER A 199 -1.14 -19.50 -4.14
C SER A 199 -1.03 -18.46 -5.27
N ILE A 200 -1.94 -17.50 -5.43
CA ILE A 200 -1.83 -16.44 -6.46
C ILE A 200 -1.53 -15.10 -5.81
N VAL A 201 -0.40 -14.51 -6.19
CA VAL A 201 0.07 -13.20 -5.71
C VAL A 201 -0.34 -12.12 -6.70
N SER A 202 -1.22 -11.19 -6.31
CA SER A 202 -1.63 -10.05 -7.13
C SER A 202 -2.38 -8.98 -6.32
N ASN A 203 -2.18 -7.70 -6.67
CA ASN A 203 -2.94 -6.54 -6.18
C ASN A 203 -3.59 -5.73 -7.31
N SER A 204 -3.46 -6.15 -8.57
CA SER A 204 -4.00 -5.44 -9.73
C SER A 204 -5.53 -5.57 -9.85
N ASN A 205 -6.20 -4.47 -10.20
CA ASN A 205 -7.64 -4.46 -10.49
C ASN A 205 -8.03 -5.48 -11.58
N ARG A 206 -7.18 -5.67 -12.60
CA ARG A 206 -7.43 -6.66 -13.67
C ARG A 206 -7.47 -8.09 -13.16
N MET A 207 -6.69 -8.39 -12.12
CA MET A 207 -6.71 -9.71 -11.47
C MET A 207 -7.86 -9.86 -10.50
N GLN A 208 -8.39 -8.77 -9.93
CA GLN A 208 -9.62 -8.82 -9.12
C GLN A 208 -10.81 -9.32 -9.96
N GLU A 209 -10.95 -8.86 -11.21
CA GLU A 209 -11.95 -9.39 -12.14
C GLU A 209 -11.80 -10.90 -12.34
N VAL A 210 -10.57 -11.40 -12.49
CA VAL A 210 -10.27 -12.84 -12.59
C VAL A 210 -10.66 -13.59 -11.31
N PHE A 211 -10.34 -13.04 -10.13
CA PHE A 211 -10.71 -13.65 -8.84
C PHE A 211 -12.22 -13.71 -8.64
N GLU A 212 -12.96 -12.68 -9.04
CA GLU A 212 -14.42 -12.71 -9.04
C GLU A 212 -14.98 -13.79 -9.95
N MET A 213 -14.44 -13.94 -11.17
CA MET A 213 -14.85 -14.98 -12.09
C MET A 213 -14.57 -16.38 -11.52
N ILE A 214 -13.40 -16.60 -10.92
CA ILE A 214 -13.05 -17.84 -10.22
C ILE A 214 -14.09 -18.16 -9.14
N HIS A 215 -14.45 -17.18 -8.32
CA HIS A 215 -15.42 -17.37 -7.24
C HIS A 215 -16.81 -17.70 -7.77
N ARG A 216 -17.30 -16.97 -8.78
CA ARG A 216 -18.62 -17.23 -9.40
C ARG A 216 -18.72 -18.63 -9.99
N VAL A 217 -17.65 -19.13 -10.60
CA VAL A 217 -17.67 -20.44 -11.25
C VAL A 217 -17.30 -21.60 -10.31
N ALA A 218 -16.72 -21.32 -9.14
CA ALA A 218 -16.20 -22.34 -8.23
C ALA A 218 -17.25 -23.42 -7.86
N ASP A 219 -18.49 -23.00 -7.58
CA ASP A 219 -19.59 -23.91 -7.20
C ASP A 219 -20.29 -24.62 -8.36
N SER A 220 -19.96 -24.25 -9.60
CA SER A 220 -20.54 -24.80 -10.82
C SER A 220 -19.75 -26.02 -11.33
N ASN A 221 -20.43 -26.91 -12.07
CA ASN A 221 -19.81 -28.00 -12.84
C ASN A 221 -19.48 -27.59 -14.29
N ALA A 222 -19.65 -26.32 -14.66
CA ALA A 222 -19.35 -25.81 -15.99
C ALA A 222 -17.88 -26.04 -16.39
N THR A 223 -17.67 -26.31 -17.69
CA THR A 223 -16.34 -26.34 -18.30
C THR A 223 -15.76 -24.93 -18.32
N ILE A 224 -14.51 -24.79 -17.91
CA ILE A 224 -13.83 -23.50 -17.84
C ILE A 224 -12.71 -23.46 -18.87
N LEU A 225 -12.65 -22.39 -19.65
CA LEU A 225 -11.61 -22.16 -20.65
C LEU A 225 -10.73 -20.98 -20.23
N LEU A 226 -9.52 -21.28 -19.77
CA LEU A 226 -8.52 -20.28 -19.40
C LEU A 226 -7.76 -19.81 -20.64
N ARG A 227 -7.91 -18.53 -20.96
CA ARG A 227 -7.25 -17.87 -22.09
C ARG A 227 -6.14 -16.96 -21.58
N GLY A 228 -5.06 -16.86 -22.35
CA GLY A 228 -4.01 -15.89 -22.09
C GLY A 228 -2.64 -16.42 -22.49
N GLU A 229 -1.68 -15.50 -22.57
CA GLU A 229 -0.32 -15.80 -22.99
C GLU A 229 0.36 -16.85 -22.09
N SER A 230 1.42 -17.46 -22.61
CA SER A 230 2.26 -18.37 -21.83
C SER A 230 2.90 -17.62 -20.66
N GLY A 231 3.03 -18.31 -19.51
CA GLY A 231 3.63 -17.73 -18.31
C GLY A 231 2.75 -16.76 -17.51
N THR A 232 1.46 -16.59 -17.85
CA THR A 232 0.54 -15.70 -17.09
C THR A 232 0.03 -16.29 -15.77
N GLY A 233 0.20 -17.60 -15.55
CA GLY A 233 -0.24 -18.30 -14.34
C GLY A 233 -1.52 -19.13 -14.49
N LYS A 234 -1.88 -19.56 -15.71
CA LYS A 234 -3.08 -20.38 -15.99
C LYS A 234 -3.21 -21.62 -15.10
N THR A 235 -2.10 -22.34 -14.87
CA THR A 235 -2.09 -23.51 -13.97
C THR A 235 -2.45 -23.15 -12.52
N MET A 236 -2.03 -21.98 -12.05
CA MET A 236 -2.35 -21.51 -10.70
C MET A 236 -3.83 -21.13 -10.59
N VAL A 237 -4.40 -20.51 -11.63
CA VAL A 237 -5.85 -20.23 -11.72
C VAL A 237 -6.65 -21.54 -11.77
N ALA A 238 -6.21 -22.56 -12.51
CA ALA A 238 -6.89 -23.85 -12.54
C ALA A 238 -6.92 -24.52 -11.15
N LYS A 239 -5.80 -24.49 -10.42
CA LYS A 239 -5.73 -24.96 -9.03
C LYS A 239 -6.66 -24.15 -8.12
N ALA A 240 -6.70 -22.83 -8.30
CA ALA A 240 -7.57 -21.93 -7.56
C ALA A 240 -9.05 -22.32 -7.70
N VAL A 241 -9.51 -22.52 -8.92
CA VAL A 241 -10.88 -22.93 -9.23
C VAL A 241 -11.18 -24.26 -8.55
N HIS A 242 -10.29 -25.24 -8.63
CA HIS A 242 -10.49 -26.55 -8.01
C HIS A 242 -10.60 -26.45 -6.48
N HIS A 243 -9.64 -25.77 -5.83
CA HIS A 243 -9.61 -25.64 -4.37
C HIS A 243 -10.77 -24.83 -3.78
N ASN A 244 -11.36 -23.91 -4.55
CA ASN A 244 -12.55 -23.17 -4.13
C ASN A 244 -13.86 -23.89 -4.46
N SER A 245 -13.82 -25.04 -5.13
CA SER A 245 -15.02 -25.76 -5.55
C SER A 245 -15.51 -26.81 -4.53
N LYS A 246 -16.72 -27.32 -4.77
CA LYS A 246 -17.26 -28.50 -4.05
C LYS A 246 -16.39 -29.75 -4.17
N ARG A 247 -15.47 -29.79 -5.16
CA ARG A 247 -14.54 -30.90 -5.42
C ARG A 247 -13.14 -30.67 -4.82
N ALA A 248 -12.96 -29.68 -3.95
CA ALA A 248 -11.64 -29.30 -3.40
C ALA A 248 -10.86 -30.42 -2.69
N LYS A 249 -11.56 -31.44 -2.17
CA LYS A 249 -10.96 -32.63 -1.54
C LYS A 249 -10.77 -33.82 -2.49
N ALA A 250 -11.29 -33.72 -3.71
CA ALA A 250 -11.22 -34.75 -4.74
C ALA A 250 -9.93 -34.61 -5.57
N PRO A 251 -9.58 -35.60 -6.42
CA PRO A 251 -8.37 -35.53 -7.23
C PRO A 251 -8.34 -34.31 -8.16
N PHE A 252 -7.17 -33.66 -8.25
CA PHE A 252 -6.85 -32.66 -9.27
C PHE A 252 -5.76 -33.22 -10.18
N VAL A 253 -6.16 -33.64 -11.38
CA VAL A 253 -5.25 -34.26 -12.35
C VAL A 253 -4.87 -33.24 -13.41
N VAL A 254 -3.57 -33.10 -13.67
CA VAL A 254 -3.02 -32.16 -14.66
C VAL A 254 -2.42 -32.92 -15.83
N VAL A 255 -2.72 -32.48 -17.04
CA VAL A 255 -2.15 -32.99 -18.29
C VAL A 255 -1.72 -31.81 -19.15
N ASN A 256 -0.48 -31.82 -19.62
CA ASN A 256 0.00 -30.88 -20.62
C ASN A 256 -0.05 -31.55 -21.99
N CYS A 257 -0.88 -31.03 -22.89
CA CYS A 257 -1.12 -31.60 -24.21
C CYS A 257 0.04 -31.38 -25.19
N SER A 258 0.91 -30.40 -24.95
CA SER A 258 2.07 -30.11 -25.81
C SER A 258 3.30 -30.98 -25.54
N ALA A 259 3.34 -31.66 -24.39
CA ALA A 259 4.54 -32.37 -23.91
C ALA A 259 4.69 -33.80 -24.45
N LEU A 260 3.68 -34.34 -25.13
CA LEU A 260 3.61 -35.74 -25.52
C LEU A 260 3.30 -35.91 -27.02
N PRO A 261 3.93 -36.89 -27.69
CA PRO A 261 3.49 -37.35 -29.02
C PRO A 261 2.03 -37.80 -29.00
N GLU A 262 1.34 -37.67 -30.14
CA GLU A 262 -0.11 -37.90 -30.28
C GLU A 262 -0.59 -39.22 -29.67
N THR A 263 0.03 -40.34 -30.04
CA THR A 263 -0.37 -41.68 -29.58
C THR A 263 -0.17 -41.86 -28.07
N LEU A 264 0.84 -41.21 -27.49
CA LEU A 264 1.08 -41.22 -26.06
C LEU A 264 0.11 -40.31 -25.32
N LEU A 265 -0.26 -39.16 -25.89
CA LEU A 265 -1.25 -38.28 -25.31
C LEU A 265 -2.63 -38.95 -25.23
N GLU A 266 -3.05 -39.62 -26.30
CA GLU A 266 -4.30 -40.36 -26.34
C GLU A 266 -4.32 -41.48 -25.28
N SER A 267 -3.22 -42.22 -25.16
CA SER A 267 -3.02 -43.29 -24.17
C SER A 267 -2.99 -42.76 -22.73
N GLU A 268 -2.40 -41.60 -22.50
CA GLU A 268 -2.44 -40.94 -21.20
C GLU A 268 -3.87 -40.49 -20.86
N LEU A 269 -4.57 -39.79 -21.76
CA LEU A 269 -5.90 -39.25 -21.48
C LEU A 269 -6.93 -40.34 -21.23
N PHE A 270 -7.05 -41.32 -22.13
CA PHE A 270 -8.13 -42.30 -22.14
C PHE A 270 -7.73 -43.68 -21.62
N GLY A 271 -6.43 -43.95 -21.44
CA GLY A 271 -5.94 -45.26 -21.06
C GLY A 271 -5.92 -46.24 -22.24
N HIS A 272 -5.34 -47.41 -22.02
CA HIS A 272 -5.26 -48.45 -23.05
C HIS A 272 -5.44 -49.84 -22.46
N GLU A 273 -5.96 -50.75 -23.29
CA GLU A 273 -5.99 -52.18 -23.01
C GLU A 273 -4.67 -52.86 -23.41
N LYS A 274 -4.44 -54.05 -22.87
CA LYS A 274 -3.27 -54.86 -23.23
C LYS A 274 -3.29 -55.16 -24.74
N GLY A 275 -2.18 -54.86 -25.42
CA GLY A 275 -2.03 -55.09 -26.85
C GLY A 275 -2.63 -54.00 -27.76
N ALA A 276 -3.06 -52.85 -27.22
CA ALA A 276 -3.64 -51.77 -28.01
C ALA A 276 -2.67 -51.13 -29.04
N PHE A 277 -1.36 -51.15 -28.76
CA PHE A 277 -0.30 -50.69 -29.67
C PHE A 277 1.03 -51.39 -29.35
N THR A 278 2.04 -51.20 -30.19
CA THR A 278 3.40 -51.75 -29.99
C THR A 278 4.02 -51.20 -28.71
N GLY A 279 4.16 -52.05 -27.69
CA GLY A 279 4.66 -51.67 -26.36
C GLY A 279 3.60 -51.68 -25.24
N ALA A 280 2.31 -51.87 -25.57
CA ALA A 280 1.22 -51.99 -24.59
C ALA A 280 1.20 -53.38 -23.89
N GLN A 281 2.22 -53.67 -23.08
CA GLN A 281 2.36 -54.98 -22.42
C GLN A 281 1.32 -55.25 -21.33
N ALA A 282 0.75 -54.20 -20.74
CA ALA A 282 -0.29 -54.25 -19.71
C ALA A 282 -1.34 -53.17 -19.96
N ALA A 283 -2.54 -53.35 -19.41
CA ALA A 283 -3.56 -52.30 -19.44
C ALA A 283 -3.18 -51.14 -18.49
N LYS A 284 -3.51 -49.91 -18.88
CA LYS A 284 -3.23 -48.70 -18.10
C LYS A 284 -4.47 -47.82 -18.04
N LYS A 285 -4.81 -47.36 -16.84
CA LYS A 285 -5.90 -46.39 -16.62
C LYS A 285 -5.53 -45.02 -17.18
N GLY A 286 -6.50 -44.37 -17.82
CA GLY A 286 -6.34 -43.00 -18.34
C GLY A 286 -6.47 -41.92 -17.27
N ARG A 287 -6.09 -40.69 -17.62
CA ARG A 287 -6.21 -39.51 -16.75
C ARG A 287 -7.66 -39.17 -16.43
N PHE A 288 -8.60 -39.45 -17.33
CA PHE A 288 -10.03 -39.33 -17.03
C PHE A 288 -10.46 -40.28 -15.91
N GLU A 289 -10.02 -41.55 -15.93
CA GLU A 289 -10.32 -42.50 -14.84
C GLU A 289 -9.68 -42.05 -13.52
N LEU A 290 -8.46 -41.53 -13.57
CA LEU A 290 -7.75 -41.05 -12.37
C LEU A 290 -8.37 -39.77 -11.78
N ALA A 291 -9.09 -39.00 -12.59
CA ALA A 291 -9.75 -37.77 -12.18
C ALA A 291 -11.20 -37.97 -11.71
N GLU A 292 -11.70 -39.21 -11.67
CA GLU A 292 -13.09 -39.53 -11.38
C GLU A 292 -13.60 -38.86 -10.08
N GLY A 293 -14.75 -38.18 -10.16
CA GLY A 293 -15.31 -37.38 -9.05
C GLY A 293 -14.57 -36.07 -8.76
N GLY A 294 -13.43 -35.83 -9.40
CA GLY A 294 -12.56 -34.67 -9.22
C GLY A 294 -12.54 -33.70 -10.41
N THR A 295 -11.36 -33.14 -10.68
CA THR A 295 -11.14 -32.16 -11.74
C THR A 295 -9.96 -32.58 -12.61
N LEU A 296 -10.14 -32.50 -13.93
CA LEU A 296 -9.06 -32.67 -14.91
C LEU A 296 -8.73 -31.31 -15.52
N PHE A 297 -7.45 -30.93 -15.44
CA PHE A 297 -6.89 -29.74 -16.07
C PHE A 297 -6.08 -30.13 -17.31
N LEU A 298 -6.50 -29.64 -18.47
CA LEU A 298 -5.82 -29.82 -19.75
C LEU A 298 -5.15 -28.50 -20.16
N ASP A 299 -3.81 -28.46 -20.10
CA ASP A 299 -3.03 -27.31 -20.53
C ASP A 299 -2.62 -27.44 -21.99
N GLU A 300 -2.60 -26.30 -22.69
CA GLU A 300 -2.38 -26.21 -24.15
C GLU A 300 -3.34 -27.06 -25.00
N ILE A 301 -4.64 -26.94 -24.75
CA ILE A 301 -5.69 -27.68 -25.48
C ILE A 301 -5.70 -27.41 -27.00
N GLY A 302 -5.18 -26.27 -27.44
CA GLY A 302 -5.03 -25.91 -28.85
C GLY A 302 -3.95 -26.68 -29.60
N GLU A 303 -3.23 -27.60 -28.94
CA GLU A 303 -2.25 -28.52 -29.56
C GLU A 303 -2.81 -29.93 -29.79
N LEU A 304 -4.09 -30.18 -29.48
CA LEU A 304 -4.68 -31.50 -29.69
C LEU A 304 -4.82 -31.85 -31.17
N SER A 305 -4.50 -33.09 -31.52
CA SER A 305 -4.81 -33.64 -32.84
C SER A 305 -6.31 -33.86 -33.02
N GLN A 306 -6.75 -33.90 -34.28
CA GLN A 306 -8.16 -34.09 -34.65
C GLN A 306 -8.75 -35.40 -34.06
N SER A 307 -7.97 -36.48 -34.00
CA SER A 307 -8.38 -37.77 -33.45
C SER A 307 -8.72 -37.67 -31.95
N VAL A 308 -7.87 -36.98 -31.18
CA VAL A 308 -8.06 -36.75 -29.75
C VAL A 308 -9.20 -35.78 -29.49
N GLN A 309 -9.38 -34.76 -30.34
CA GLN A 309 -10.50 -33.82 -30.25
C GLN A 309 -11.86 -34.53 -30.34
N VAL A 310 -12.01 -35.51 -31.25
CA VAL A 310 -13.25 -36.31 -31.38
C VAL A 310 -13.53 -37.10 -30.10
N LYS A 311 -12.52 -37.77 -29.53
CA LYS A 311 -12.70 -38.54 -28.29
C LYS A 311 -13.00 -37.65 -27.10
N LEU A 312 -12.36 -36.48 -27.03
CA LEU A 312 -12.62 -35.49 -25.98
C LEU A 312 -14.05 -34.95 -26.08
N LEU A 313 -14.56 -34.71 -27.29
CA LEU A 313 -15.95 -34.29 -27.51
C LEU A 313 -16.94 -35.29 -26.90
N ASN A 314 -16.75 -36.59 -27.14
CA ASN A 314 -17.60 -37.64 -26.59
C ASN A 314 -17.58 -37.63 -25.05
N VAL A 315 -16.42 -37.43 -24.43
CA VAL A 315 -16.33 -37.30 -22.96
C VAL A 315 -17.10 -36.09 -22.44
N VAL A 316 -16.97 -34.94 -23.12
CA VAL A 316 -17.60 -33.70 -22.68
C VAL A 316 -19.12 -33.74 -22.85
N GLN A 317 -19.61 -34.38 -23.93
CA GLN A 317 -21.03 -34.50 -24.23
C GLN A 317 -21.71 -35.64 -23.47
N ASP A 318 -21.20 -36.87 -23.61
CA ASP A 318 -21.87 -38.09 -23.16
C ASP A 318 -21.41 -38.57 -21.78
N ARG A 319 -20.34 -37.95 -21.24
CA ARG A 319 -19.71 -38.36 -19.97
C ARG A 319 -19.21 -39.80 -19.99
N GLU A 320 -18.84 -40.29 -21.17
CA GLU A 320 -18.33 -41.64 -21.41
C GLU A 320 -17.11 -41.62 -22.34
N PHE A 321 -16.21 -42.58 -22.17
CA PHE A 321 -15.13 -42.84 -23.12
C PHE A 321 -14.76 -44.33 -23.17
N GLN A 322 -13.91 -44.68 -24.13
CA GLN A 322 -13.34 -46.00 -24.29
C GLN A 322 -11.82 -45.92 -24.19
N ARG A 323 -11.21 -46.93 -23.60
CA ARG A 323 -9.75 -47.12 -23.66
C ARG A 323 -9.33 -47.42 -25.10
N LEU A 324 -8.09 -47.07 -25.43
CA LEU A 324 -7.47 -47.51 -26.69
C LEU A 324 -7.48 -49.05 -26.78
N GLY A 325 -7.98 -49.56 -27.91
CA GLY A 325 -8.13 -50.99 -28.16
C GLY A 325 -9.28 -51.65 -27.38
N GLY A 326 -10.01 -50.91 -26.56
CA GLY A 326 -11.17 -51.40 -25.81
C GLY A 326 -12.50 -51.01 -26.49
N ILE A 327 -13.54 -51.83 -26.27
CA ILE A 327 -14.90 -51.58 -26.75
C ILE A 327 -15.89 -51.22 -25.64
N ALA A 328 -15.48 -51.39 -24.38
CA ALA A 328 -16.34 -51.13 -23.22
C ALA A 328 -16.39 -49.62 -22.92
N PRO A 329 -17.59 -49.01 -22.87
CA PRO A 329 -17.74 -47.62 -22.44
C PRO A 329 -17.51 -47.49 -20.93
N ILE A 330 -16.82 -46.43 -20.53
CA ILE A 330 -16.48 -46.09 -19.15
C ILE A 330 -17.12 -44.73 -18.83
N LYS A 331 -18.03 -44.70 -17.86
CA LYS A 331 -18.64 -43.47 -17.35
C LYS A 331 -17.64 -42.64 -16.55
N CYS A 332 -17.74 -41.32 -16.68
CA CYS A 332 -16.77 -40.36 -16.19
C CYS A 332 -17.46 -39.11 -15.63
N ASN A 333 -17.39 -38.90 -14.31
CA ASN A 333 -17.86 -37.68 -13.65
C ASN A 333 -16.70 -36.75 -13.33
N VAL A 334 -16.15 -36.10 -14.35
CA VAL A 334 -15.00 -35.20 -14.23
C VAL A 334 -15.38 -33.76 -14.57
N ARG A 335 -14.97 -32.82 -13.72
CA ARG A 335 -15.03 -31.38 -14.04
C ARG A 335 -13.83 -31.04 -14.91
N LEU A 336 -14.08 -30.38 -16.04
CA LEU A 336 -13.03 -30.03 -16.99
C LEU A 336 -12.62 -28.56 -16.85
N ILE A 337 -11.32 -28.33 -16.75
CA ILE A 337 -10.70 -27.00 -16.90
C ILE A 337 -9.70 -27.13 -18.05
N THR A 338 -9.78 -26.27 -19.05
CA THR A 338 -8.86 -26.25 -20.19
C THR A 338 -8.12 -24.93 -20.25
N ALA A 339 -6.89 -24.93 -20.73
CA ALA A 339 -6.10 -23.72 -20.95
C ALA A 339 -5.47 -23.71 -22.34
N THR A 340 -5.31 -22.52 -22.91
CA THR A 340 -4.53 -22.34 -24.14
C THR A 340 -4.02 -20.91 -24.28
N ASN A 341 -2.87 -20.75 -24.94
CA ASN A 341 -2.38 -19.47 -25.43
C ASN A 341 -2.79 -19.15 -26.88
N LYS A 342 -3.35 -20.12 -27.63
CA LYS A 342 -3.79 -19.94 -29.01
C LYS A 342 -5.18 -19.31 -29.06
N ASP A 343 -5.42 -18.62 -30.17
CA ASP A 343 -6.73 -18.17 -30.60
C ASP A 343 -7.47 -19.40 -31.18
N LEU A 344 -8.50 -19.90 -30.49
CA LEU A 344 -9.18 -21.13 -30.93
C LEU A 344 -10.19 -20.81 -32.04
N GLU A 345 -10.67 -19.58 -32.09
CA GLU A 345 -11.60 -19.07 -33.07
C GLU A 345 -10.93 -19.10 -34.45
N LYS A 346 -9.69 -18.60 -34.55
CA LYS A 346 -8.87 -18.78 -35.76
C LYS A 346 -8.54 -20.25 -36.04
N ALA A 347 -8.24 -21.04 -35.02
CA ALA A 347 -7.93 -22.45 -35.19
C ALA A 347 -9.14 -23.24 -35.78
N VAL A 348 -10.36 -22.83 -35.46
CA VAL A 348 -11.61 -23.35 -36.04
C VAL A 348 -11.77 -22.91 -37.49
N GLU A 349 -11.55 -21.63 -37.79
CA GLU A 349 -11.58 -21.10 -39.17
C GLU A 349 -10.59 -21.84 -40.09
N ASP A 350 -9.39 -22.12 -39.58
CA ASP A 350 -8.33 -22.82 -40.30
C ASP A 350 -8.53 -24.37 -40.36
N GLY A 351 -9.59 -24.89 -39.74
CA GLY A 351 -9.91 -26.32 -39.71
C GLY A 351 -8.99 -27.18 -38.82
N SER A 352 -8.08 -26.55 -38.08
CA SER A 352 -7.16 -27.24 -37.15
C SER A 352 -7.80 -27.63 -35.81
N PHE A 353 -8.90 -26.97 -35.46
CA PHE A 353 -9.70 -27.26 -34.26
C PHE A 353 -11.18 -27.42 -34.64
N ARG A 354 -11.87 -28.38 -34.03
CA ARG A 354 -13.28 -28.63 -34.35
C ARG A 354 -14.20 -27.60 -33.69
N GLU A 355 -15.14 -27.10 -34.49
CA GLU A 355 -16.15 -26.12 -34.05
C GLU A 355 -17.05 -26.68 -32.93
N ASP A 356 -17.48 -27.94 -33.04
CA ASP A 356 -18.36 -28.60 -32.06
C ASP A 356 -17.71 -28.74 -30.67
N LEU A 357 -16.42 -29.08 -30.62
CA LEU A 357 -15.64 -29.12 -29.39
C LEU A 357 -15.40 -27.73 -28.83
N TYR A 358 -15.09 -26.75 -29.68
CA TYR A 358 -14.88 -25.36 -29.25
C TYR A 358 -16.07 -24.83 -28.47
N TYR A 359 -17.30 -24.96 -28.97
CA TYR A 359 -18.49 -24.49 -28.25
C TYR A 359 -18.74 -25.23 -26.92
N ARG A 360 -18.33 -26.50 -26.81
CA ARG A 360 -18.45 -27.28 -25.56
C ARG A 360 -17.37 -26.92 -24.52
N LEU A 361 -16.23 -26.41 -24.97
CA LEU A 361 -15.16 -25.93 -24.08
C LEU A 361 -15.37 -24.47 -23.69
N ASN A 362 -15.84 -23.63 -24.60
CA ASN A 362 -16.03 -22.19 -24.40
C ASN A 362 -17.33 -21.84 -23.66
N VAL A 363 -17.66 -22.59 -22.60
CA VAL A 363 -18.86 -22.36 -21.76
C VAL A 363 -18.62 -21.22 -20.78
N PHE A 364 -17.44 -21.17 -20.16
CA PHE A 364 -17.05 -20.12 -19.23
C PHE A 364 -15.59 -19.71 -19.48
N PRO A 365 -15.34 -18.76 -20.40
CA PRO A 365 -14.00 -18.26 -20.67
C PRO A 365 -13.51 -17.33 -19.54
N ILE A 366 -12.26 -17.49 -19.13
CA ILE A 366 -11.57 -16.58 -18.21
C ILE A 366 -10.28 -16.12 -18.88
N TYR A 367 -10.16 -14.82 -19.11
CA TYR A 367 -8.99 -14.22 -19.74
C TYR A 367 -8.00 -13.77 -18.67
N LEU A 368 -6.78 -14.33 -18.69
CA LEU A 368 -5.70 -13.91 -17.82
C LEU A 368 -4.93 -12.76 -18.48
N PRO A 369 -4.86 -11.58 -17.83
CA PRO A 369 -4.13 -10.45 -18.36
C PRO A 369 -2.62 -10.73 -18.37
N PRO A 370 -1.90 -10.33 -19.44
CA PRO A 370 -0.45 -10.38 -19.47
C PRO A 370 0.15 -9.43 -18.42
N LEU A 371 1.39 -9.71 -17.98
CA LEU A 371 2.06 -8.99 -16.90
C LEU A 371 2.19 -7.49 -17.19
N ARG A 372 2.38 -7.10 -18.46
CA ARG A 372 2.41 -5.71 -18.92
C ARG A 372 1.12 -4.90 -18.67
N GLU A 373 -0.03 -5.57 -18.56
CA GLU A 373 -1.33 -4.95 -18.25
C GLU A 373 -1.61 -4.87 -16.74
N ARG A 374 -0.80 -5.55 -15.93
CA ARG A 374 -0.88 -5.56 -14.46
C ARG A 374 0.45 -5.14 -13.83
N ARG A 375 0.98 -3.99 -14.25
CA ARG A 375 2.32 -3.48 -13.84
C ARG A 375 2.50 -3.35 -12.32
N THR A 376 1.41 -3.07 -11.59
CA THR A 376 1.42 -3.01 -10.12
C THR A 376 1.83 -4.34 -9.47
N ASP A 377 1.64 -5.46 -10.16
CA ASP A 377 2.00 -6.79 -9.67
C ASP A 377 3.46 -7.13 -9.89
N ILE A 378 4.19 -6.43 -10.78
CA ILE A 378 5.58 -6.76 -11.12
C ILE A 378 6.45 -6.74 -9.86
N MET A 379 6.38 -5.66 -9.09
CA MET A 379 7.18 -5.54 -7.87
C MET A 379 6.73 -6.51 -6.78
N LEU A 380 5.43 -6.73 -6.64
CA LEU A 380 4.90 -7.69 -5.67
C LEU A 380 5.38 -9.12 -5.96
N LEU A 381 5.38 -9.51 -7.24
CA LEU A 381 5.89 -10.80 -7.70
C LEU A 381 7.41 -10.89 -7.59
N ALA A 382 8.14 -9.81 -7.93
CA ALA A 382 9.59 -9.76 -7.80
C ALA A 382 10.03 -9.95 -6.36
N ASP A 383 9.39 -9.27 -5.41
CA ASP A 383 9.66 -9.43 -3.98
C ASP A 383 9.32 -10.84 -3.48
N PHE A 384 8.20 -11.41 -3.94
CA PHE A 384 7.82 -12.79 -3.63
C PHE A 384 8.89 -13.79 -4.09
N PHE A 385 9.37 -13.68 -5.34
CA PHE A 385 10.42 -14.55 -5.86
C PHE A 385 11.76 -14.30 -5.17
N LEU A 386 12.10 -13.05 -4.85
CA LEU A 386 13.31 -12.72 -4.10
C LEU A 386 13.33 -13.43 -2.74
N GLN A 387 12.23 -13.37 -1.99
CA GLN A 387 12.11 -14.07 -0.70
C GLN A 387 12.24 -15.58 -0.87
N LYS A 388 11.47 -16.16 -1.80
CA LYS A 388 11.52 -17.60 -2.10
C LYS A 388 12.94 -18.08 -2.41
N TYR A 389 13.64 -17.40 -3.32
CA TYR A 389 14.97 -17.83 -3.75
C TYR A 389 16.06 -17.49 -2.75
N ASN A 390 15.88 -16.48 -1.89
CA ASN A 390 16.77 -16.27 -0.74
C ASN A 390 16.72 -17.46 0.21
N GLU A 391 15.51 -17.95 0.53
CA GLU A 391 15.32 -19.12 1.40
C GLU A 391 15.92 -20.38 0.79
N GLU A 392 15.63 -20.65 -0.50
CA GLU A 392 16.14 -21.84 -1.20
C GLU A 392 17.68 -21.84 -1.34
N ASN A 393 18.30 -20.67 -1.53
CA ASN A 393 19.74 -20.55 -1.76
C ASN A 393 20.53 -20.10 -0.51
N ASN A 394 19.88 -19.98 0.65
CA ASN A 394 20.48 -19.47 1.89
C ASN A 394 21.20 -18.12 1.72
N LYS A 395 20.63 -17.21 0.93
CA LYS A 395 21.15 -15.85 0.72
C LYS A 395 20.40 -14.83 1.57
N GLN A 396 21.02 -13.68 1.82
CA GLN A 396 20.43 -12.56 2.59
C GLN A 396 20.33 -11.27 1.76
N ILE A 397 19.79 -11.37 0.55
CA ILE A 397 19.58 -10.20 -0.30
C ILE A 397 18.32 -9.47 0.19
N ARG A 398 18.44 -8.21 0.61
CA ARG A 398 17.36 -7.51 1.31
C ARG A 398 16.47 -6.66 0.40
N ARG A 399 16.95 -6.27 -0.77
CA ARG A 399 16.27 -5.30 -1.63
C ARG A 399 16.68 -5.40 -3.09
N ILE A 400 15.84 -4.85 -3.96
CA ILE A 400 16.15 -4.56 -5.36
C ILE A 400 16.51 -3.06 -5.46
N SER A 401 17.57 -2.72 -6.19
CA SER A 401 18.01 -1.34 -6.36
C SER A 401 16.97 -0.53 -7.16
N THR A 402 16.85 0.78 -6.89
CA THR A 402 15.91 1.65 -7.63
C THR A 402 16.10 1.57 -9.15
N PRO A 403 17.34 1.60 -9.69
CA PRO A 403 17.55 1.42 -11.12
C PRO A 403 17.07 0.05 -11.65
N ALA A 404 17.31 -1.03 -10.89
CA ALA A 404 16.81 -2.36 -11.26
C ALA A 404 15.27 -2.43 -11.24
N ILE A 405 14.63 -1.77 -10.27
CA ILE A 405 13.15 -1.64 -10.22
C ILE A 405 12.63 -0.95 -11.48
N ASP A 406 13.25 0.14 -11.90
CA ASP A 406 12.82 0.88 -13.10
C ASP A 406 12.88 -0.02 -14.35
N LEU A 407 13.95 -0.82 -14.50
CA LEU A 407 14.08 -1.79 -15.60
C LEU A 407 12.99 -2.86 -15.55
N LEU A 408 12.72 -3.43 -14.38
CA LEU A 408 11.67 -4.45 -14.20
C LEU A 408 10.28 -3.91 -14.56
N VAL A 409 9.97 -2.66 -14.19
CA VAL A 409 8.65 -2.05 -14.42
C VAL A 409 8.46 -1.59 -15.87
N GLN A 410 9.52 -1.15 -16.54
CA GLN A 410 9.46 -0.67 -17.93
C GLN A 410 9.43 -1.80 -18.96
N TYR A 411 9.89 -2.99 -18.60
CA TYR A 411 9.93 -4.12 -19.52
C TYR A 411 8.55 -4.69 -19.84
N HIS A 412 8.40 -5.20 -21.06
CA HIS A 412 7.11 -5.68 -21.59
C HIS A 412 6.78 -7.13 -21.19
N TRP A 413 7.75 -7.87 -20.62
CA TRP A 413 7.59 -9.23 -20.12
C TRP A 413 6.90 -10.20 -21.09
N PRO A 414 7.48 -10.47 -22.28
CA PRO A 414 6.90 -11.41 -23.26
C PRO A 414 6.69 -12.83 -22.70
N GLY A 415 7.52 -13.29 -21.76
CA GLY A 415 7.33 -14.56 -21.05
C GLY A 415 6.56 -14.42 -19.72
N ASN A 416 5.95 -13.25 -19.48
CA ASN A 416 5.10 -12.95 -18.34
C ASN A 416 5.75 -13.31 -16.99
N VAL A 417 5.00 -13.93 -16.07
CA VAL A 417 5.46 -14.25 -14.70
C VAL A 417 6.57 -15.31 -14.72
N ARG A 418 6.57 -16.22 -15.71
CA ARG A 418 7.61 -17.24 -15.84
C ARG A 418 8.97 -16.62 -16.16
N GLU A 419 8.99 -15.61 -17.03
CA GLU A 419 10.22 -14.87 -17.34
C GLU A 419 10.68 -14.04 -16.14
N LEU A 420 9.76 -13.35 -15.45
CA LEU A 420 10.08 -12.62 -14.22
C LEU A 420 10.67 -13.53 -13.15
N GLN A 421 10.07 -14.70 -12.93
CA GLN A 421 10.57 -15.72 -12.01
C GLN A 421 12.02 -16.09 -12.33
N ASN A 422 12.29 -16.48 -13.58
CA ASN A 422 13.63 -16.86 -14.02
C ASN A 422 14.65 -15.72 -13.91
N CYS A 423 14.21 -14.50 -14.19
CA CYS A 423 15.01 -13.29 -14.06
C CYS A 423 15.47 -13.07 -12.61
N ILE A 424 14.54 -13.12 -11.65
CA ILE A 424 14.84 -12.92 -10.24
C ILE A 424 15.66 -14.09 -9.67
N GLU A 425 15.34 -15.33 -10.03
CA GLU A 425 16.13 -16.51 -9.66
C GLU A 425 17.61 -16.34 -10.04
N ARG A 426 17.86 -16.00 -11.32
CA ARG A 426 19.21 -15.76 -11.82
C ARG A 426 19.89 -14.60 -11.09
N ALA A 427 19.18 -13.51 -10.85
CA ALA A 427 19.72 -12.36 -10.14
C ALA A 427 20.13 -12.73 -8.70
N VAL A 428 19.33 -13.53 -7.99
CA VAL A 428 19.67 -14.05 -6.66
C VAL A 428 20.91 -14.93 -6.71
N LEU A 429 21.03 -15.82 -7.69
CA LEU A 429 22.18 -16.72 -7.83
C LEU A 429 23.51 -15.96 -8.03
N ILE A 430 23.51 -14.90 -8.84
CA ILE A 430 24.73 -14.13 -9.19
C ILE A 430 25.03 -13.01 -8.17
N CYS A 431 24.03 -12.55 -7.42
CA CYS A 431 24.22 -11.46 -6.47
C CYS A 431 24.95 -11.95 -5.22
N ASP A 432 26.17 -11.44 -5.00
CA ASP A 432 26.97 -11.66 -3.78
C ASP A 432 26.85 -10.47 -2.79
N GLU A 433 25.96 -9.53 -3.09
CA GLU A 433 25.75 -8.30 -2.33
C GLU A 433 24.45 -8.32 -1.52
N ASP A 434 24.20 -7.26 -0.75
CA ASP A 434 22.96 -7.08 0.02
C ASP A 434 21.74 -6.69 -0.85
N SER A 435 21.96 -6.42 -2.15
CA SER A 435 20.95 -5.85 -3.04
C SER A 435 21.14 -6.24 -4.51
N ILE A 436 20.03 -6.58 -5.18
CA ILE A 436 20.01 -6.81 -6.64
C ILE A 436 20.15 -5.48 -7.36
N LYS A 437 21.28 -5.33 -8.04
CA LYS A 437 21.59 -4.20 -8.94
C LYS A 437 21.29 -4.52 -10.40
N SER A 438 21.25 -3.49 -11.26
CA SER A 438 20.84 -3.60 -12.66
C SER A 438 21.71 -4.56 -13.46
N TYR A 439 23.01 -4.61 -13.17
CA TYR A 439 23.94 -5.54 -13.81
C TYR A 439 23.73 -7.02 -13.45
N HIS A 440 22.99 -7.32 -12.38
CA HIS A 440 22.59 -8.70 -12.06
C HIS A 440 21.39 -9.16 -12.89
N LEU A 441 20.62 -8.23 -13.46
CA LEU A 441 19.50 -8.55 -14.34
C LEU A 441 20.00 -8.99 -15.72
N PRO A 442 19.26 -9.82 -16.46
CA PRO A 442 19.58 -10.18 -17.84
C PRO A 442 19.85 -8.97 -18.75
N PRO A 443 20.76 -9.10 -19.74
CA PRO A 443 21.05 -8.02 -20.70
C PRO A 443 19.82 -7.51 -21.45
N SER A 444 18.82 -8.38 -21.68
CA SER A 444 17.53 -8.01 -22.31
C SER A 444 16.78 -6.93 -21.52
N LEU A 445 16.94 -6.89 -20.20
CA LEU A 445 16.40 -5.86 -19.33
C LEU A 445 17.32 -4.63 -19.23
N GLN A 446 18.63 -4.80 -19.37
CA GLN A 446 19.61 -3.70 -19.34
C GLN A 446 19.57 -2.83 -20.60
N THR A 447 19.08 -3.39 -21.70
CA THR A 447 19.01 -2.74 -23.03
C THR A 447 17.62 -2.19 -23.33
N SER A 448 16.80 -1.90 -22.31
CA SER A 448 15.39 -1.54 -22.50
C SER A 448 15.21 -0.15 -23.10
N ASP A 449 15.54 -0.01 -24.39
CA ASP A 449 14.88 0.92 -25.29
C ASP A 449 13.83 0.12 -26.07
N SER A 450 12.60 0.62 -26.00
CA SER A 450 11.42 0.27 -26.81
C SER A 450 11.69 -0.62 -28.04
N VAL A 451 11.07 -1.81 -28.05
CA VAL A 451 10.78 -2.52 -29.31
C VAL A 451 9.63 -1.76 -30.01
N SER A 452 9.96 -0.58 -30.50
CA SER A 452 9.34 -0.01 -31.69
C SER A 452 10.39 -0.25 -32.76
N GLU A 453 10.04 -0.90 -33.87
CA GLU A 453 10.97 -1.34 -34.93
C GLU A 453 11.76 -0.22 -35.64
N HIS A 454 11.87 1.00 -35.08
CA HIS A 454 12.44 2.18 -35.73
C HIS A 454 13.39 3.00 -34.84
N ALA A 455 13.94 2.46 -33.74
CA ALA A 455 14.91 3.17 -32.92
C ALA A 455 16.26 2.44 -32.83
N ASN A 456 17.33 3.18 -33.11
CA ASN A 456 18.73 2.73 -33.16
C ASN A 456 19.17 1.93 -31.91
N PRO A 457 20.08 0.96 -32.05
CA PRO A 457 20.63 0.22 -30.92
C PRO A 457 21.27 1.17 -29.89
N VAL A 458 21.07 0.88 -28.60
CA VAL A 458 21.68 1.60 -27.47
C VAL A 458 23.18 1.72 -27.70
N SER A 459 23.67 2.94 -27.89
CA SER A 459 25.10 3.17 -28.12
C SER A 459 25.90 2.72 -26.89
N PHE A 460 27.13 2.24 -27.11
CA PHE A 460 28.08 1.90 -26.04
C PHE A 460 28.19 3.01 -24.97
N ALA A 461 28.08 4.27 -25.39
CA ALA A 461 28.11 5.42 -24.48
C ALA A 461 26.95 5.43 -23.47
N ALA A 462 25.74 5.01 -23.86
CA ALA A 462 24.57 4.98 -22.99
C ALA A 462 24.65 3.84 -21.95
N ALA A 463 25.17 2.67 -22.35
CA ALA A 463 25.41 1.55 -21.44
C ALA A 463 26.46 1.91 -20.36
N VAL A 464 27.55 2.57 -20.76
CA VAL A 464 28.57 3.07 -19.83
C VAL A 464 27.99 4.13 -18.89
N ASP A 465 27.20 5.07 -19.41
CA ASP A 465 26.56 6.11 -18.60
C ASP A 465 25.59 5.52 -17.55
N ASN A 466 24.87 4.44 -17.88
CA ASN A 466 23.99 3.75 -16.93
C ASN A 466 24.77 3.02 -15.83
N PHE A 467 25.86 2.33 -16.18
CA PHE A 467 26.73 1.67 -15.21
C PHE A 467 27.37 2.68 -14.25
N GLU A 468 27.87 3.79 -14.79
CA GLU A 468 28.42 4.90 -14.00
C GLU A 468 27.38 5.53 -13.07
N ARG A 469 26.15 5.72 -13.56
CA ARG A 469 25.04 6.26 -12.76
C ARG A 469 24.76 5.38 -11.54
N GLU A 470 24.74 4.06 -11.72
CA GLU A 470 24.48 3.11 -10.64
C GLU A 470 25.60 3.12 -9.57
N LEU A 471 26.86 3.08 -10.00
CA LEU A 471 28.03 3.17 -9.10
C LEU A 471 28.03 4.44 -8.25
N ILE A 472 27.71 5.57 -8.87
CA ILE A 472 27.68 6.87 -8.20
C ILE A 472 26.51 6.94 -7.20
N ILE A 473 25.32 6.47 -7.58
CA ILE A 473 24.15 6.46 -6.68
C ILE A 473 24.40 5.53 -5.48
N ASP A 474 24.94 4.33 -5.68
CA ASP A 474 25.23 3.39 -4.58
C ASP A 474 26.25 3.99 -3.60
N SER A 475 27.31 4.61 -4.13
CA SER A 475 28.33 5.27 -3.32
C SER A 475 27.79 6.48 -2.56
N LEU A 476 26.93 7.29 -3.19
CA LEU A 476 26.25 8.41 -2.52
C LEU A 476 25.29 7.93 -1.42
N LYS A 477 24.58 6.80 -1.61
CA LYS A 477 23.73 6.19 -0.58
C LYS A 477 24.57 5.70 0.61
N LYS A 478 25.66 4.97 0.36
CA LYS A 478 26.59 4.50 1.41
C LYS A 478 27.25 5.65 2.17
N CYS A 479 27.50 6.77 1.49
CA CYS A 479 28.15 7.95 2.06
C CYS A 479 27.18 9.07 2.50
N GLN A 480 25.87 8.80 2.59
CA GLN A 480 24.85 9.77 3.03
C GLN A 480 24.89 11.11 2.26
N GLY A 481 25.02 11.05 0.94
CA GLY A 481 25.09 12.22 0.06
C GLY A 481 26.39 13.03 0.16
N ASN A 482 27.42 12.52 0.85
CA ASN A 482 28.75 13.14 0.88
C ASN A 482 29.56 12.75 -0.37
N GLN A 483 29.64 13.68 -1.32
CA GLN A 483 30.32 13.50 -2.62
C GLN A 483 31.82 13.23 -2.48
N THR A 484 32.49 13.84 -1.49
CA THR A 484 33.93 13.62 -1.25
C THR A 484 34.21 12.20 -0.80
N LYS A 485 33.39 11.66 0.11
CA LYS A 485 33.50 10.28 0.56
C LYS A 485 33.12 9.28 -0.54
N ALA A 486 32.10 9.60 -1.34
CA ALA A 486 31.72 8.78 -2.49
C ALA A 486 32.84 8.70 -3.54
N ALA A 487 33.56 9.80 -3.78
CA ALA A 487 34.71 9.81 -4.69
C ALA A 487 35.87 8.97 -4.17
N GLN A 488 36.17 9.02 -2.87
CA GLN A 488 37.17 8.16 -2.24
C GLN A 488 36.78 6.68 -2.32
N LEU A 489 35.50 6.36 -2.12
CA LEU A 489 35.00 4.98 -2.18
C LEU A 489 35.06 4.38 -3.59
N LEU A 490 34.92 5.22 -4.62
CA LEU A 490 35.04 4.85 -6.03
C LEU A 490 36.46 4.99 -6.59
N ASP A 491 37.45 5.22 -5.72
CA ASP A 491 38.86 5.44 -6.08
C ASP A 491 39.06 6.45 -7.21
N THR A 492 38.38 7.60 -7.09
CA THR A 492 38.43 8.66 -8.10
C THR A 492 38.42 10.06 -7.48
N SER A 493 38.59 11.09 -8.30
CA SER A 493 38.62 12.47 -7.82
C SER A 493 37.22 13.05 -7.67
N LEU A 494 37.05 13.96 -6.69
CA LEU A 494 35.82 14.73 -6.50
C LEU A 494 35.40 15.47 -7.78
N ARG A 495 36.37 15.93 -8.58
CA ARG A 495 36.12 16.62 -9.86
C ARG A 495 35.45 15.69 -10.88
N ILE A 496 35.93 14.46 -11.03
CA ILE A 496 35.38 13.47 -11.96
C ILE A 496 33.97 13.06 -11.53
N ILE A 497 33.76 12.84 -10.23
CA ILE A 497 32.44 12.49 -9.69
C ILE A 497 31.44 13.64 -9.87
N ASN A 498 31.82 14.88 -9.58
CA ASN A 498 30.92 16.02 -9.77
C ASN A 498 30.55 16.23 -11.24
N TYR A 499 31.51 16.02 -12.15
CA TYR A 499 31.25 16.04 -13.58
C TYR A 499 30.24 14.96 -13.99
N LYS A 500 30.43 13.71 -13.56
CA LYS A 500 29.51 12.60 -13.88
C LYS A 500 28.13 12.78 -13.23
N ILE A 501 28.07 13.28 -12.00
CA ILE A 501 26.80 13.62 -11.31
C ILE A 501 25.99 14.64 -12.12
N ALA A 502 26.65 15.70 -12.61
CA ALA A 502 26.01 16.72 -13.44
C ALA A 502 25.60 16.16 -14.81
N LYS A 503 26.48 15.42 -15.48
CA LYS A 503 26.20 14.78 -16.78
C LYS A 503 25.02 13.79 -16.70
N LEU A 504 24.92 13.04 -15.61
CA LEU A 504 23.92 11.98 -15.42
C LEU A 504 22.65 12.45 -14.69
N ASN A 505 22.54 13.76 -14.39
CA ASN A 505 21.43 14.39 -13.66
C ASN A 505 21.11 13.75 -12.30
N ILE A 506 22.14 13.38 -11.54
CA ILE A 506 21.98 12.80 -10.20
C ILE A 506 21.89 13.94 -9.18
N ASN A 507 20.93 13.92 -8.25
CA ASN A 507 20.82 14.93 -7.18
C ASN A 507 21.35 14.40 -5.83
N PRO A 508 22.56 14.77 -5.39
CA PRO A 508 23.18 14.19 -4.20
C PRO A 508 22.48 14.60 -2.88
N ARG A 509 21.68 15.67 -2.89
CA ARG A 509 20.95 16.13 -1.71
C ARG A 509 19.85 15.15 -1.28
N GLN A 510 19.33 14.34 -2.21
CA GLN A 510 18.31 13.33 -1.92
C GLN A 510 18.83 12.19 -1.03
N PHE A 511 20.15 12.01 -0.94
CA PHE A 511 20.79 10.96 -0.15
C PHE A 511 21.37 11.47 1.18
N LYS A 512 21.24 12.77 1.48
CA LYS A 512 21.60 13.30 2.79
C LYS A 512 20.48 12.97 3.78
N LEU A 513 20.81 12.26 4.86
CA LEU A 513 19.91 12.15 6.00
C LEU A 513 19.65 13.56 6.53
N ASN A 514 18.40 14.01 6.48
CA ASN A 514 17.96 15.13 7.31
C ASN A 514 18.19 14.68 8.76
N LYS A 515 19.20 15.26 9.42
CA LYS A 515 19.24 15.20 10.87
C LYS A 515 17.98 15.90 11.40
N PRO A 516 17.28 15.32 12.39
CA PRO A 516 16.13 15.95 13.01
C PRO A 516 16.46 17.32 13.59
#